data_AF-A0A1B0DFN3-F1
#
_entry.id   AF-A0A1B0DFN3-F1
#
_cell.length_a   1.000
_cell.length_b   1.000
_cell.length_c   1.000
_cell.angle_alpha   90.00
_cell.angle_beta   90.00
_cell.angle_gamma   90.00
#
_symmetry.space_group_name_H-M   'P 1'
#
loop_
_entity.id
_entity.type
_entity.pdbx_description
1 polymer ?
#
loop_
_entity_poly.entity_id
_entity_poly.type
_entity_poly.pdbx_seq_one_letter_code
_entity_poly.pdbx_strand_id
1 'polypeptide(L)'
;MVARSALQKLFVYGTLKRGEPNHYWFKKSSNGYAKFVCKAATTKKMPLVIATRYNIPFLLDKPGHGNYVAGEIYEVDDRMMEKIENLEGRDLLT
;
A
#
# COMPACT_ATOMS: atom_id res chain seq x y z
N MET A 1 -29.46 8.44 4.56
CA MET A 1 -28.57 7.32 4.93
C MET A 1 -27.37 7.33 4.00
N VAL A 2 -26.17 7.62 4.49
CA VAL A 2 -24.95 7.43 3.70
C VAL A 2 -24.66 5.93 3.73
N ALA A 3 -24.63 5.26 2.58
CA ALA A 3 -24.25 3.86 2.51
C ALA A 3 -22.86 3.70 3.14
N ARG A 4 -22.69 2.70 4.02
CA ARG A 4 -21.35 2.34 4.50
C ARG A 4 -20.56 1.85 3.29
N SER A 5 -19.48 2.55 2.94
CA SER A 5 -18.48 2.10 1.98
C SER A 5 -17.97 0.72 2.39
N ALA A 6 -17.77 -0.16 1.41
CA ALA A 6 -17.25 -1.49 1.66
C ALA A 6 -15.79 -1.40 2.11
N LEU A 7 -15.44 -2.10 3.19
CA LEU A 7 -14.04 -2.15 3.63
C LEU A 7 -13.24 -3.11 2.75
N GLN A 8 -12.09 -2.63 2.27
CA GLN A 8 -11.17 -3.39 1.43
C GLN A 8 -9.87 -3.68 2.18
N LYS A 9 -9.18 -4.77 1.83
CA LYS A 9 -7.85 -5.10 2.38
C LYS A 9 -6.76 -4.58 1.46
N LEU A 10 -5.95 -3.67 1.97
CA LEU A 10 -4.77 -3.12 1.31
C LEU A 10 -3.51 -3.76 1.90
N PHE A 11 -2.66 -4.34 1.05
CA PHE A 11 -1.32 -4.77 1.43
C PHE A 11 -0.29 -3.70 1.06
N VAL A 12 0.51 -3.25 2.02
CA VAL A 12 1.59 -2.28 1.79
C VAL A 12 2.96 -2.87 2.12
N TYR A 13 3.94 -2.60 1.28
CA TYR A 13 5.31 -3.12 1.40
C TYR A 13 6.38 -2.03 1.53
N GLY A 14 6.05 -0.80 1.13
CA GLY A 14 6.97 0.34 1.04
C GLY A 14 6.70 1.43 2.08
N THR A 15 6.72 2.69 1.63
CA THR A 15 6.75 3.90 2.47
C THR A 15 5.50 4.13 3.32
N LEU A 16 4.43 3.36 3.12
CA LEU A 16 3.18 3.41 3.89
C LEU A 16 3.20 2.55 5.18
N LYS A 17 4.16 1.63 5.34
CA LYS A 17 4.25 0.78 6.55
C LYS A 17 4.50 1.61 7.82
N ARG A 18 4.15 1.07 8.99
CA ARG A 18 4.47 1.72 10.28
C ARG A 18 5.97 2.02 10.40
N GLY A 19 6.27 3.26 10.79
CA GLY A 19 7.64 3.77 10.94
C GLY A 19 8.22 4.37 9.66
N GLU A 20 7.55 4.22 8.51
CA GLU A 20 8.00 4.77 7.23
C GLU A 20 7.42 6.17 6.96
N PRO A 21 8.03 6.96 6.06
CA PRO A 21 7.72 8.38 5.89
C PRO A 21 6.27 8.71 5.52
N ASN A 22 5.57 7.85 4.78
CA ASN A 22 4.19 8.10 4.33
C ASN A 22 3.12 7.48 5.22
N HIS A 23 3.51 6.79 6.31
CA HIS A 23 2.55 6.15 7.21
C HIS A 23 1.50 7.09 7.82
N TYR A 24 1.81 8.38 7.93
CA TYR A 24 0.88 9.38 8.46
C TYR A 24 -0.41 9.51 7.63
N TRP A 25 -0.43 9.06 6.37
CA TRP A 25 -1.62 9.08 5.53
C TRP A 25 -2.77 8.26 6.11
N PHE A 26 -2.47 7.12 6.74
CA PHE A 26 -3.46 6.28 7.43
C PHE A 26 -4.02 6.93 8.71
N LYS A 27 -3.32 7.90 9.29
CA LYS A 27 -3.73 8.58 10.54
C LYS A 27 -4.62 9.80 10.29
N LYS A 28 -4.65 10.33 9.07
CA LYS A 28 -5.46 11.50 8.72
C LYS A 28 -6.90 11.05 8.51
N SER A 29 -7.79 11.38 9.45
CA SER A 29 -9.23 11.09 9.32
C SER A 29 -9.86 11.76 8.09
N SER A 30 -9.28 12.87 7.61
CA SER A 30 -9.68 13.52 6.35
C SER A 30 -9.34 12.71 5.10
N ASN A 31 -8.49 11.69 5.20
CA ASN A 31 -8.20 10.77 4.10
C ASN A 31 -9.19 9.60 4.03
N GLY A 32 -9.94 9.31 5.10
CA GLY A 32 -10.83 8.16 5.18
C GLY A 32 -10.50 7.24 6.35
N TYR A 33 -11.11 6.05 6.35
CA TYR A 33 -10.87 5.01 7.35
C TYR A 33 -9.66 4.15 6.97
N ALA A 34 -8.79 3.88 7.95
CA ALA A 34 -7.75 2.86 7.87
C ALA A 34 -7.54 2.19 9.23
N LYS A 35 -7.41 0.87 9.23
CA LYS A 35 -7.10 0.08 10.43
C LYS A 35 -6.05 -0.97 10.13
N PHE A 36 -4.98 -0.99 10.91
CA PHE A 36 -3.98 -2.06 10.86
C PHE A 36 -4.62 -3.40 11.24
N VAL A 37 -4.39 -4.43 10.43
CA VAL A 37 -4.88 -5.80 10.66
C VAL A 37 -3.75 -6.68 11.18
N CYS A 38 -2.70 -6.87 10.38
CA CYS A 38 -1.58 -7.75 10.72
C CYS A 38 -0.33 -7.46 9.87
N LYS A 39 0.82 -8.01 10.31
CA LYS A 39 1.99 -8.16 9.44
C LYS A 39 1.75 -9.35 8.52
N ALA A 40 2.19 -9.26 7.27
CA ALA A 40 2.00 -10.30 6.26
C ALA A 40 3.20 -10.38 5.32
N ALA A 41 3.22 -11.41 4.48
CA ALA A 41 4.17 -11.53 3.38
C ALA A 41 3.45 -12.02 2.11
N THR A 42 4.00 -11.72 0.94
CA THR A 42 3.49 -12.27 -0.32
C THR A 42 3.58 -13.79 -0.33
N THR A 43 2.60 -14.46 -0.94
CA THR A 43 2.59 -15.93 -1.08
C THR A 43 3.43 -16.42 -2.25
N LYS A 44 3.75 -15.51 -3.18
CA LYS A 44 4.68 -15.73 -4.29
C LYS A 44 5.91 -14.86 -4.08
N LYS A 45 7.06 -15.33 -4.55
CA LYS A 45 8.27 -14.50 -4.64
C LYS A 45 8.02 -13.38 -5.66
N MET A 46 8.40 -12.16 -5.30
CA MET A 46 8.30 -10.98 -6.14
C MET A 46 9.64 -10.21 -6.11
N PRO A 47 10.11 -9.64 -7.23
CA PRO A 47 11.25 -8.74 -7.23
C PRO A 47 10.88 -7.40 -6.58
N LEU A 48 11.44 -7.12 -5.41
CA LEU A 48 11.45 -5.79 -4.81
C LEU A 48 12.81 -5.16 -5.11
N VAL A 49 12.82 -4.08 -5.88
CA VAL A 49 14.05 -3.40 -6.31
C VAL A 49 14.03 -1.96 -5.85
N ILE A 50 15.21 -1.42 -5.54
CA ILE A 50 15.39 0.02 -5.32
C ILE A 50 15.82 0.60 -6.68
N ALA A 51 15.03 1.53 -7.21
CA ALA A 51 15.31 2.13 -8.50
C ALA A 51 15.27 3.67 -8.43
N THR A 52 15.67 4.30 -9.54
CA THR A 52 15.81 5.76 -9.72
C THR A 52 16.89 6.40 -8.83
N ARG A 53 17.20 7.67 -9.09
CA ARG A 53 18.10 8.47 -8.25
C ARG A 53 17.57 8.75 -6.84
N TYR A 54 16.30 8.46 -6.57
CA TYR A 54 15.63 8.76 -5.31
C TYR A 54 15.48 7.53 -4.40
N ASN A 55 16.08 6.39 -4.77
CA ASN A 55 16.01 5.13 -4.02
C ASN A 55 14.56 4.69 -3.72
N ILE A 56 13.67 4.84 -4.70
CA ILE A 56 12.26 4.48 -4.55
C ILE A 56 12.12 2.96 -4.67
N PRO A 57 11.42 2.28 -3.73
CA PRO A 57 11.17 0.85 -3.83
C PRO A 57 10.06 0.55 -4.85
N PHE A 58 10.32 -0.34 -5.80
CA PHE A 58 9.35 -0.86 -6.76
C PHE A 58 9.16 -2.36 -6.58
N LEU A 59 7.92 -2.79 -6.40
CA LEU A 59 7.55 -4.20 -6.47
C LEU A 59 7.12 -4.52 -7.90
N LEU A 60 7.94 -5.26 -8.62
CA LEU A 60 7.68 -5.59 -10.02
C LEU A 60 6.67 -6.73 -10.13
N ASP A 61 5.71 -6.62 -11.05
CA ASP A 61 4.76 -7.70 -11.36
C ASP A 61 5.43 -8.82 -12.16
N LYS A 62 6.29 -9.58 -11.47
CA LYS A 62 7.02 -10.72 -12.02
C LYS A 62 7.05 -11.86 -11.00
N PRO A 63 5.92 -12.58 -10.83
CA PRO A 63 5.83 -13.62 -9.82
C PRO A 63 6.85 -14.75 -10.06
N GLY A 64 7.25 -15.40 -8.96
CA GLY A 64 8.21 -16.51 -8.97
C GLY A 64 9.68 -16.09 -8.91
N HIS A 65 9.98 -14.80 -8.99
CA HIS A 65 11.33 -14.25 -8.95
C HIS A 65 11.56 -13.41 -7.68
N GLY A 66 12.81 -13.20 -7.27
CA GLY A 66 13.12 -12.41 -6.08
C GLY A 66 12.80 -13.14 -4.77
N ASN A 67 12.13 -12.47 -3.83
CA ASN A 67 11.90 -12.96 -2.47
C ASN A 67 10.42 -12.83 -2.05
N TYR A 68 10.03 -13.49 -0.97
CA TYR A 68 8.76 -13.16 -0.31
C TYR A 68 8.87 -11.78 0.32
N VAL A 69 7.95 -10.88 -0.05
CA VAL A 69 8.02 -9.48 0.37
C VAL A 69 7.19 -9.31 1.62
N ALA A 70 7.84 -8.91 2.71
CA ALA A 70 7.20 -8.60 3.97
C ALA A 70 6.51 -7.23 3.92
N GLY A 71 5.33 -7.15 4.52
CA GLY A 71 4.50 -5.95 4.54
C GLY A 71 3.46 -5.98 5.64
N GLU A 72 2.44 -5.14 5.48
CA GLU A 72 1.35 -4.96 6.42
C GLU A 72 0.01 -4.96 5.69
N ILE A 73 -1.01 -5.51 6.32
CA ILE A 73 -2.40 -5.47 5.82
C ILE A 73 -3.18 -4.44 6.62
N TYR A 74 -3.91 -3.58 5.90
CA TYR A 74 -4.86 -2.61 6.44
C TYR A 74 -6.25 -2.86 5.89
N GLU A 75 -7.28 -2.65 6.71
CA GLU A 75 -8.66 -2.45 6.25
C GLU A 75 -8.87 -0.96 5.99
N VAL A 76 -9.35 -0.61 4.80
CA VAL A 76 -9.55 0.77 4.35
C VAL A 76 -10.93 0.95 3.73
N ASP A 77 -11.48 2.15 3.81
CA ASP A 77 -12.67 2.54 3.03
C ASP A 77 -12.28 3.03 1.62
N ASP A 78 -13.28 3.21 0.76
CA ASP A 78 -13.06 3.64 -0.64
C ASP A 78 -12.38 5.01 -0.71
N ARG A 79 -12.68 5.91 0.23
CA ARG A 79 -12.07 7.25 0.29
C ARG A 79 -10.57 7.16 0.57
N MET A 80 -10.18 6.34 1.53
CA MET A 80 -8.76 6.10 1.84
C MET A 80 -8.05 5.42 0.67
N MET A 81 -8.71 4.46 0.02
CA MET A 81 -8.15 3.81 -1.18
C MET A 81 -7.85 4.84 -2.27
N GLU A 82 -8.83 5.68 -2.62
CA GLU A 82 -8.67 6.74 -3.63
C GLU A 82 -7.52 7.71 -3.29
N LYS A 83 -7.38 8.10 -2.02
CA LYS A 83 -6.30 8.97 -1.56
C LYS A 83 -4.92 8.32 -1.71
N ILE A 84 -4.80 7.03 -1.43
CA ILE A 84 -3.55 6.30 -1.57
C ILE A 84 -3.20 6.11 -3.05
N GLU A 85 -4.16 5.74 -3.89
CA GLU A 85 -3.93 5.57 -5.32
C GLU A 85 -3.47 6.89 -5.97
N ASN A 86 -4.06 8.02 -5.57
CA ASN A 86 -3.61 9.35 -6.02
C ASN A 86 -2.19 9.69 -5.54
N LEU A 87 -1.82 9.30 -4.32
CA LEU A 87 -0.46 9.49 -3.79
C LEU A 87 0.58 8.68 -4.57
N GLU A 88 0.27 7.42 -4.87
CA GLU A 88 1.16 6.49 -5.57
C GLU A 88 1.24 6.78 -7.08
N GLY A 89 0.51 7.79 -7.57
CA GLY A 89 0.56 8.21 -8.98
C GLY A 89 -0.22 7.28 -9.90
N ARG A 90 -1.53 7.14 -9.65
CA ARG A 90 -2.48 6.36 -10.45
C ARG A 90 -2.39 6.59 -11.98
N ASP A 91 -1.84 7.73 -12.42
CA ASP A 91 -1.68 8.11 -13.83
C ASP A 91 -0.34 7.69 -14.48
N LEU A 92 0.54 6.96 -13.79
CA LEU A 92 1.82 6.50 -14.36
C LEU A 92 1.71 5.19 -15.16
N LEU A 93 0.52 4.58 -15.24
CA LEU A 93 0.32 3.24 -15.82
C LEU A 93 -0.95 3.08 -16.68
N THR A 94 -1.63 4.17 -17.06
CA THR A 94 -2.69 4.16 -18.11
C THR A 94 -2.20 4.73 -19.42
#